data_AF-A0A4Q1THK1-F1
#
_entry.id   AF-A0A4Q1THK1-F1
#
_cell.length_a   1.000
_cell.length_b   1.000
_cell.length_c   1.000
_cell.angle_alpha   90.00
_cell.angle_beta   90.00
_cell.angle_gamma   90.00
#
_symmetry.space_group_name_H-M   'P 1'
#
loop_
_entity.id
_entity.type
_entity.pdbx_description
1 polymer ?
#
loop_
_entity_poly.entity_id
_entity_poly.type
_entity_poly.pdbx_seq_one_letter_code
_entity_poly.pdbx_strand_id
1 'polypeptide(L)'
;MKQEIKFRAWRDISNSKFENATEVYRHTPKGMLTNLFQKLSSRNELKGYGTLSFTLGDFQTWAMNNSEFLRLFNLWVADDYSKKSKPSVDRINPYKGYEFSNMQWLSWNENYLKGVAEVSEKKHKPIIMLKNGVEIGKFKSVKDAQYFLGLKSNGDITLVLQGKRNTVNGYAFRFEDKQLLEGKQ
;
A
#
# COMPACT_ATOMS: atom_id res chain seq x y z
N MET A 1 27.61 12.30 -18.14
CA MET A 1 27.26 12.56 -19.56
C MET A 1 25.86 12.02 -19.95
N LYS A 2 25.58 10.70 -20.00
CA LYS A 2 24.25 10.19 -20.43
C LYS A 2 23.08 10.61 -19.53
N GLN A 3 23.25 10.62 -18.21
CA GLN A 3 22.21 11.05 -17.27
C GLN A 3 21.92 12.56 -17.37
N GLU A 4 22.97 13.38 -17.48
CA GLU A 4 22.87 14.82 -17.59
C GLU A 4 22.13 15.27 -18.87
N ILE A 5 22.34 14.56 -19.99
CA ILE A 5 21.61 14.78 -21.25
C ILE A 5 20.12 14.48 -21.08
N LYS A 6 19.76 13.38 -20.40
CA LYS A 6 18.35 13.05 -20.11
C LYS A 6 17.67 14.13 -19.26
N PHE A 7 18.39 14.72 -18.30
CA PHE A 7 17.82 15.75 -17.43
C PHE A 7 17.49 17.04 -18.16
N ARG A 8 18.32 17.43 -19.14
CA ARG A 8 18.04 18.58 -20.01
C ARG A 8 16.81 18.32 -20.86
N ALA A 9 16.73 17.15 -21.51
CA ALA A 9 15.60 16.76 -22.34
C ALA A 9 14.25 16.80 -21.58
N TRP A 10 14.18 16.27 -20.35
CA TRP A 10 12.93 16.32 -19.57
C TRP A 10 12.50 17.73 -19.20
N ARG A 11 13.46 18.62 -18.91
CA ARG A 11 13.16 20.02 -18.60
C ARG A 11 12.62 20.73 -19.84
N ASP A 12 13.21 20.48 -21.00
CA ASP A 12 12.79 21.08 -22.26
C ASP A 12 11.38 20.61 -22.66
N ILE A 13 11.08 19.32 -22.48
CA ILE A 13 9.73 18.77 -22.68
C ILE A 13 8.71 19.39 -21.71
N SER A 14 9.10 19.55 -20.44
CA SER A 14 8.23 20.21 -19.45
C SER A 14 7.95 21.68 -19.82
N ASN A 15 9.00 22.41 -20.22
CA ASN A 15 8.90 23.80 -20.68
C ASN A 15 8.00 23.95 -21.91
N SER A 16 8.05 23.02 -22.87
CA SER A 16 7.21 23.09 -24.06
C SER A 16 5.75 22.73 -23.77
N LYS A 17 5.49 21.95 -22.72
CA LYS A 17 4.14 21.49 -22.35
C LYS A 17 3.38 22.47 -21.46
N PHE A 18 4.05 23.10 -20.50
CA PHE A 18 3.40 23.90 -19.46
C PHE A 18 3.79 25.37 -19.55
N GLU A 19 2.80 26.26 -19.47
CA GLU A 19 3.02 27.72 -19.52
C GLU A 19 3.50 28.28 -18.18
N ASN A 20 2.99 27.74 -17.07
CA ASN A 20 3.33 28.21 -15.72
C ASN A 20 4.66 27.59 -15.26
N ALA A 21 5.63 28.44 -14.89
CA ALA A 21 6.91 28.03 -14.34
C ALA A 21 6.80 27.07 -13.13
N THR A 22 5.75 27.21 -12.32
CA THR A 22 5.48 26.30 -11.20
C THR A 22 5.13 24.90 -11.70
N GLU A 23 4.28 24.80 -12.72
CA GLU A 23 3.90 23.53 -13.32
C GLU A 23 5.09 22.90 -14.05
N VAL A 24 5.86 23.68 -14.79
CA VAL A 24 7.13 23.22 -15.39
C VAL A 24 8.02 22.57 -14.33
N TYR A 25 8.24 23.26 -13.19
CA TYR A 25 9.08 22.75 -12.11
C TYR A 25 8.55 21.44 -11.52
N ARG A 26 7.24 21.36 -11.26
CA ARG A 26 6.56 20.16 -10.72
C ARG A 26 6.66 18.94 -11.63
N HIS A 27 6.92 19.15 -12.92
CA HIS A 27 7.11 18.12 -13.93
C HIS A 27 8.58 17.89 -14.32
N THR A 28 9.53 18.48 -13.56
CA THR A 28 10.94 18.04 -13.55
C THR A 28 11.16 16.96 -12.48
N PRO A 29 12.22 16.13 -12.57
CA PRO A 29 12.54 15.16 -11.52
C PRO A 29 12.68 15.82 -10.15
N LYS A 30 13.44 16.92 -10.06
CA LYS A 30 13.69 17.65 -8.81
C LYS A 30 12.38 18.14 -8.18
N GLY A 31 11.54 18.84 -8.94
CA GLY A 31 10.30 19.39 -8.41
C GLY A 31 9.26 18.32 -8.10
N MET A 32 9.15 17.26 -8.90
CA MET A 32 8.27 16.13 -8.59
C MET A 32 8.68 15.46 -7.28
N LEU A 33 9.98 15.19 -7.11
CA LEU A 33 10.55 14.59 -5.90
C LEU A 33 10.38 15.47 -4.66
N THR A 34 10.51 16.80 -4.79
CA THR A 34 10.24 17.73 -3.67
C THR A 34 8.80 17.60 -3.17
N ASN A 35 7.82 17.60 -4.08
CA ASN A 35 6.41 17.44 -3.69
C ASN A 35 6.12 16.05 -3.14
N LEU A 36 6.78 15.02 -3.67
CA LEU A 36 6.63 13.65 -3.19
C LEU A 36 7.19 13.50 -1.77
N PHE A 37 8.38 14.02 -1.50
CA PHE A 37 9.03 13.98 -0.18
C PHE A 37 8.15 14.57 0.93
N GLN A 38 7.53 15.73 0.68
CA GLN A 38 6.59 16.33 1.62
C GLN A 38 5.43 15.40 1.97
N LYS A 39 4.86 14.73 0.96
CA LYS A 39 3.79 13.74 1.17
C LYS A 39 4.26 12.51 1.94
N LEU A 40 5.49 12.05 1.70
CA LEU A 40 6.08 10.95 2.47
C LEU A 40 6.21 11.33 3.94
N SER A 41 6.75 12.51 4.25
CA SER A 41 6.92 12.99 5.63
C SER A 41 5.58 13.08 6.35
N SER A 42 4.61 13.79 5.76
CA SER A 42 3.28 13.93 6.38
C SER A 42 2.59 12.59 6.56
N ARG A 43 2.73 11.65 5.61
CA ARG A 43 2.13 10.31 5.73
C ARG A 43 2.85 9.46 6.79
N ASN A 44 4.16 9.60 6.94
CA ASN A 44 4.93 8.89 7.96
C ASN A 44 4.49 9.30 9.36
N GLU A 45 4.36 10.60 9.59
CA GLU A 45 3.88 11.19 10.85
C GLU A 45 2.43 10.82 11.13
N LEU A 46 1.53 10.98 10.16
CA LEU A 46 0.10 10.64 10.30
C LEU A 46 -0.13 9.16 10.66
N LYS A 47 0.79 8.28 10.25
CA LYS A 47 0.72 6.84 10.54
C LYS A 47 1.46 6.45 11.83
N GLY A 48 2.01 7.41 12.57
CA GLY A 48 2.68 7.17 13.85
C GLY A 48 4.09 6.60 13.73
N TYR A 49 4.73 6.68 12.55
CA TYR A 49 6.11 6.21 12.34
C TYR A 49 7.17 7.28 12.63
N GLY A 50 6.77 8.46 13.10
CA GLY A 50 7.66 9.58 13.40
C GLY A 50 8.12 10.35 12.16
N THR A 51 9.21 11.10 12.31
CA THR A 51 9.86 11.85 11.23
C THR A 51 10.68 10.94 10.32
N LEU A 52 10.95 11.38 9.09
CA LEU A 52 11.81 10.63 8.18
C LEU A 52 13.27 10.64 8.67
N SER A 53 13.96 9.52 8.53
CA SER A 53 15.39 9.38 8.86
C SER A 53 16.34 9.94 7.80
N PHE A 54 15.81 10.44 6.69
CA PHE A 54 16.57 10.96 5.55
C PHE A 54 16.03 12.32 5.11
N THR A 55 16.92 13.14 4.54
CA THR A 55 16.59 14.48 4.06
C THR A 55 16.02 14.48 2.64
N LEU A 56 15.52 15.62 2.18
CA LEU A 56 15.15 15.80 0.78
C LEU A 56 16.33 15.57 -0.17
N GLY A 57 17.55 15.95 0.23
CA GLY A 57 18.77 15.75 -0.58
C GLY A 57 19.11 14.27 -0.74
N ASP A 58 19.02 13.51 0.35
CA ASP A 58 19.21 12.06 0.33
C ASP A 58 18.16 11.37 -0.54
N PHE A 59 16.89 11.78 -0.40
CA PHE A 59 15.79 11.24 -1.20
C PHE A 59 15.96 11.51 -2.69
N GLN A 60 16.38 12.73 -3.05
CA GLN A 60 16.68 13.07 -4.44
C GLN A 60 17.85 12.24 -4.98
N THR A 61 18.92 12.10 -4.20
CA THR A 61 20.10 11.30 -4.59
C THR A 61 19.73 9.83 -4.79
N TRP A 62 18.96 9.26 -3.85
CA TRP A 62 18.43 7.91 -3.95
C TRP A 62 17.58 7.70 -5.21
N ALA A 63 16.66 8.63 -5.51
CA ALA A 63 15.81 8.56 -6.69
C ALA A 63 16.63 8.63 -7.98
N MET A 64 17.54 9.61 -8.10
CA MET A 64 18.30 9.84 -9.32
C MET A 64 19.32 8.72 -9.62
N ASN A 65 19.73 7.97 -8.60
CA ASN A 65 20.60 6.78 -8.74
C ASN A 65 19.82 5.46 -8.91
N ASN A 66 18.49 5.50 -8.92
CA ASN A 66 17.65 4.31 -9.04
C ASN A 66 17.13 4.15 -10.47
N SER A 67 17.41 3.01 -11.11
CA SER A 67 17.00 2.73 -12.49
C SER A 67 15.48 2.67 -12.67
N GLU A 68 14.73 2.17 -11.68
CA GLU A 68 13.27 2.09 -11.74
C GLU A 68 12.62 3.46 -11.68
N PHE A 69 13.12 4.37 -10.84
CA PHE A 69 12.68 5.76 -10.87
C PHE A 69 12.88 6.38 -12.24
N LEU A 70 14.09 6.24 -12.81
CA LEU A 70 14.40 6.82 -14.12
C LEU A 70 13.52 6.21 -15.22
N ARG A 71 13.21 4.91 -15.14
CA ARG A 71 12.30 4.23 -16.07
C ARG A 71 10.88 4.78 -15.95
N LEU A 72 10.31 4.82 -14.74
CA LEU A 72 8.97 5.33 -14.49
C LEU A 72 8.83 6.80 -14.87
N PHE A 73 9.85 7.62 -14.61
CA PHE A 73 9.82 9.03 -14.99
C PHE A 73 9.79 9.19 -16.51
N ASN A 74 10.57 8.39 -17.27
CA ASN A 74 10.47 8.39 -18.72
C ASN A 74 9.08 7.97 -19.21
N LEU A 75 8.49 6.93 -18.62
CA LEU A 75 7.13 6.50 -18.97
C LEU A 75 6.10 7.59 -18.68
N TRP A 76 6.23 8.28 -17.55
CA TRP A 76 5.35 9.38 -17.19
C TRP A 76 5.45 10.56 -18.17
N VAL A 77 6.66 10.92 -18.59
CA VAL A 77 6.88 11.95 -19.61
C VAL A 77 6.32 11.51 -20.98
N ALA A 78 6.54 10.25 -21.37
CA ALA A 78 6.06 9.72 -22.64
C ALA A 78 4.53 9.58 -22.70
N ASP A 79 3.89 9.34 -21.55
CA ASP A 79 2.43 9.27 -21.37
C ASP A 79 1.82 10.63 -21.00
N ASP A 80 2.44 11.72 -21.50
CA ASP A 80 1.97 13.10 -21.37
C ASP A 80 1.63 13.52 -19.92
N TYR A 81 2.47 13.09 -18.99
CA TYR A 81 2.34 13.35 -17.55
C TYR A 81 1.04 12.83 -16.92
N SER A 82 0.45 11.74 -17.45
CA SER A 82 -0.77 11.17 -16.87
C SER A 82 -0.61 10.78 -15.39
N LYS A 83 -1.69 10.89 -14.62
CA LYS A 83 -1.68 10.51 -13.21
C LYS A 83 -1.32 9.03 -13.01
N LYS A 84 -1.71 8.15 -13.93
CA LYS A 84 -1.59 6.69 -13.77
C LYS A 84 -0.13 6.24 -13.86
N SER A 85 0.64 6.83 -14.77
CA SER A 85 2.06 6.53 -15.00
C SER A 85 3.00 7.29 -14.07
N LYS A 86 2.50 8.30 -13.32
CA LYS A 86 3.28 9.10 -12.40
C LYS A 86 4.08 8.24 -11.41
N PRO A 87 5.41 8.43 -11.27
CA PRO A 87 6.20 7.70 -10.29
C PRO A 87 5.72 7.97 -8.87
N SER A 88 5.67 6.92 -8.06
CA SER A 88 5.22 6.90 -6.68
C SER A 88 6.14 6.03 -5.84
N VAL A 89 6.16 6.27 -4.53
CA VAL A 89 6.88 5.44 -3.57
C VAL A 89 5.88 4.61 -2.78
N ASP A 90 6.08 3.31 -2.84
CA ASP A 90 5.38 2.31 -2.04
C ASP A 90 6.25 1.82 -0.88
N ARG A 91 5.59 1.32 0.18
CA ARG A 91 6.26 0.66 1.31
C ARG A 91 6.21 -0.85 1.07
N ILE A 92 7.37 -1.49 1.00
CA ILE A 92 7.49 -2.95 0.80
C ILE A 92 6.75 -3.66 1.93
N ASN A 93 7.07 -3.32 3.18
CA ASN A 93 6.32 -3.72 4.36
C ASN A 93 5.41 -2.55 4.82
N PRO A 94 4.08 -2.70 4.73
CA PRO A 94 3.13 -1.63 5.06
C PRO A 94 3.01 -1.35 6.57
N TYR A 95 3.61 -2.18 7.42
CA TYR A 95 3.64 -2.03 8.88
C TYR A 95 4.86 -1.23 9.38
N LYS A 96 5.78 -0.87 8.48
CA LYS A 96 6.93 0.00 8.77
C LYS A 96 6.79 1.38 8.11
N GLY A 97 7.56 2.34 8.61
CA GLY A 97 7.65 3.68 8.03
C GLY A 97 8.41 3.73 6.71
N TYR A 98 8.61 4.94 6.19
CA TYR A 98 9.46 5.17 5.03
C TYR A 98 10.93 5.18 5.43
N GLU A 99 11.68 4.22 4.90
CA GLU A 99 13.14 4.05 5.01
C GLU A 99 13.65 3.48 3.67
N PHE A 100 14.88 3.77 3.25
CA PHE A 100 15.35 3.34 1.92
C PHE A 100 15.27 1.83 1.69
N SER A 101 15.45 1.02 2.75
CA SER A 101 15.30 -0.43 2.74
C SER A 101 13.85 -0.93 2.62
N ASN A 102 12.88 -0.09 2.96
CA ASN A 102 11.45 -0.42 2.94
C ASN A 102 10.69 0.33 1.84
N MET A 103 11.39 1.05 0.97
CA MET A 103 10.81 1.82 -0.11
C MET A 103 11.06 1.15 -1.46
N GLN A 104 10.05 1.16 -2.32
CA GLN A 104 10.18 0.76 -3.72
C GLN A 104 9.47 1.76 -4.63
N TRP A 105 9.95 1.85 -5.86
CA TRP A 105 9.35 2.67 -6.90
C TRP A 105 8.27 1.88 -7.64
N LEU A 106 7.07 2.46 -7.72
CA LEU A 106 5.96 1.96 -8.53
C LEU A 106 5.31 3.14 -9.25
N SER A 107 4.65 2.93 -10.37
CA SER A 107 3.69 3.91 -10.89
C SER A 107 2.55 4.09 -9.88
N TRP A 108 1.86 5.24 -9.94
CA TRP A 108 0.70 5.49 -9.11
C TRP A 108 -0.36 4.39 -9.26
N ASN A 109 -0.57 3.89 -10.49
CA ASN A 109 -1.53 2.84 -10.77
C ASN A 109 -1.12 1.49 -10.14
N GLU A 110 0.14 1.09 -10.26
CA GLU A 110 0.64 -0.14 -9.61
C GLU A 110 0.54 -0.05 -8.08
N ASN A 111 0.93 1.08 -7.50
CA ASN A 111 0.81 1.32 -6.06
C ASN A 111 -0.65 1.28 -5.59
N TYR A 112 -1.56 1.87 -6.37
CA TYR A 112 -3.00 1.80 -6.10
C TYR A 112 -3.53 0.36 -6.13
N LEU A 113 -3.20 -0.42 -7.17
CA LEU A 113 -3.63 -1.82 -7.30
C LEU A 113 -3.09 -2.68 -6.15
N LYS A 114 -1.82 -2.50 -5.76
CA LYS A 114 -1.23 -3.15 -4.58
C LYS A 114 -2.01 -2.81 -3.32
N GLY A 115 -2.30 -1.53 -3.09
CA GLY A 115 -3.09 -1.07 -1.94
C GLY A 115 -4.50 -1.67 -1.90
N VAL A 116 -5.16 -1.82 -3.05
CA VAL A 116 -6.46 -2.50 -3.15
C VAL A 116 -6.34 -3.98 -2.75
N ALA A 117 -5.31 -4.67 -3.25
CA ALA A 117 -5.06 -6.07 -2.91
C ALA A 117 -4.75 -6.24 -1.41
N GLU A 118 -3.89 -5.41 -0.82
CA GLU A 118 -3.56 -5.44 0.61
C GLU A 118 -4.78 -5.19 1.50
N VAL A 119 -5.66 -4.26 1.11
CA VAL A 119 -6.91 -4.01 1.84
C VAL A 119 -7.86 -5.21 1.71
N SER A 120 -7.92 -5.84 0.53
CA SER A 120 -8.69 -7.06 0.33
C SER A 120 -8.17 -8.17 1.23
N GLU A 121 -6.87 -8.42 1.23
CA GLU A 121 -6.21 -9.44 2.05
C GLU A 121 -6.45 -9.21 3.56
N LYS A 122 -6.32 -7.96 4.05
CA LYS A 122 -6.67 -7.62 5.44
C LYS A 122 -8.13 -7.86 5.80
N LYS A 123 -9.03 -7.82 4.81
CA LYS A 123 -10.45 -8.16 4.99
C LYS A 123 -10.70 -9.67 4.91
N HIS A 124 -9.82 -10.43 4.25
CA HIS A 124 -9.87 -11.89 4.25
C HIS A 124 -9.44 -12.41 5.62
N LYS A 125 -10.43 -12.74 6.45
CA LYS A 125 -10.22 -13.36 7.76
C LYS A 125 -10.64 -14.84 7.70
N PRO A 126 -9.76 -15.74 7.24
CA PRO A 126 -10.06 -17.17 7.24
C PRO A 126 -10.30 -17.65 8.67
N ILE A 127 -11.25 -18.58 8.81
CA ILE A 127 -11.65 -19.13 10.09
C ILE A 127 -11.58 -20.65 10.07
N ILE A 128 -11.18 -21.22 11.19
CA ILE A 128 -11.10 -22.66 11.41
C ILE A 128 -12.30 -23.07 12.24
N MET A 129 -12.98 -24.13 11.82
CA MET A 129 -14.11 -24.73 12.53
C MET A 129 -13.64 -25.91 13.37
N LEU A 130 -14.07 -25.94 14.63
CA LEU A 130 -13.73 -26.99 15.58
C LEU A 130 -14.98 -27.71 16.07
N LYS A 131 -14.87 -29.01 16.30
CA LYS A 131 -15.86 -29.81 17.01
C LYS A 131 -15.17 -30.51 18.16
N ASN A 132 -15.64 -30.29 19.38
CA ASN A 132 -15.03 -30.83 20.61
C ASN A 132 -13.51 -30.53 20.71
N GLY A 133 -13.09 -29.33 20.27
CA GLY A 133 -11.69 -28.92 20.28
C GLY A 133 -10.83 -29.45 19.12
N VAL A 134 -11.38 -30.33 18.27
CA VAL A 134 -10.67 -30.86 17.08
C VAL A 134 -11.01 -30.01 15.86
N GLU A 135 -9.99 -29.62 15.10
CA GLU A 135 -10.17 -28.91 13.83
C GLU A 135 -10.78 -29.85 12.79
N ILE A 136 -11.88 -29.43 12.17
CA ILE A 136 -12.62 -30.24 11.19
C ILE A 136 -12.81 -29.53 9.86
N GLY A 137 -12.41 -28.27 9.74
CA GLY A 137 -12.51 -27.54 8.48
C GLY A 137 -11.98 -26.12 8.56
N LYS A 138 -11.73 -25.55 7.37
CA LYS A 138 -11.30 -24.17 7.18
C LYS A 138 -12.22 -23.48 6.19
N PHE A 139 -12.55 -22.22 6.46
CA PHE A 139 -13.39 -21.39 5.61
C PHE A 139 -12.66 -20.11 5.25
N LYS A 140 -12.86 -19.62 4.02
CA LYS A 140 -12.24 -18.35 3.56
C LYS A 140 -12.75 -17.12 4.31
N SER A 141 -13.91 -17.22 4.96
CA SER A 141 -14.54 -16.13 5.71
C SER A 141 -15.67 -16.64 6.61
N VAL A 142 -16.14 -15.78 7.52
CA VAL A 142 -17.36 -16.01 8.31
C VAL A 142 -18.58 -16.28 7.43
N LYS A 143 -18.73 -15.54 6.32
CA LYS A 143 -19.86 -15.69 5.39
C LYS A 143 -19.88 -17.07 4.71
N ASP A 144 -18.70 -17.60 4.44
CA ASP A 144 -18.54 -18.92 3.83
C ASP A 144 -18.98 -20.03 4.81
N ALA A 145 -18.55 -19.93 6.07
CA ALA A 145 -19.03 -20.83 7.13
C ALA A 145 -20.54 -20.68 7.40
N GLN A 146 -21.07 -19.45 7.36
CA GLN A 146 -22.51 -19.19 7.51
C GLN A 146 -23.32 -19.90 6.43
N TYR A 147 -22.89 -19.85 5.17
CA TYR A 147 -23.54 -20.56 4.08
C TYR A 147 -23.48 -22.08 4.27
N PHE A 148 -22.29 -22.61 4.60
CA PHE A 148 -22.10 -24.03 4.86
C PHE A 148 -22.99 -24.57 5.99
N LEU A 149 -23.15 -23.79 7.06
CA LEU A 149 -23.97 -24.16 8.23
C LEU A 149 -25.45 -23.83 8.06
N GLY A 150 -25.87 -23.22 6.94
CA GLY A 150 -27.25 -22.81 6.72
C GLY A 150 -27.76 -21.75 7.70
N LEU A 151 -26.88 -20.93 8.28
CA LEU A 151 -27.27 -19.91 9.25
C LEU A 151 -27.91 -18.71 8.55
N LYS A 152 -28.87 -18.05 9.20
CA LYS A 152 -29.51 -16.83 8.66
C LYS A 152 -28.62 -15.58 8.73
N SER A 153 -27.66 -15.55 9.66
CA SER A 153 -26.76 -14.41 9.85
C SER A 153 -25.37 -14.83 10.31
N ASN A 154 -24.39 -13.96 10.11
CA ASN A 154 -23.00 -14.13 10.58
C ASN A 154 -22.81 -13.84 12.08
N GLY A 155 -23.86 -13.36 12.76
CA GLY A 155 -23.76 -12.84 14.13
C GLY A 155 -23.28 -13.91 15.11
N ASP A 156 -23.84 -15.10 15.04
CA ASP A 156 -23.52 -16.19 15.96
C ASP A 156 -22.07 -16.68 15.83
N ILE A 157 -21.58 -16.83 14.60
CA ILE A 157 -20.17 -17.19 14.35
C ILE A 157 -19.24 -16.07 14.86
N THR A 158 -19.61 -14.80 14.65
CA THR A 158 -18.84 -13.65 15.14
C THR A 158 -18.77 -13.63 16.66
N LEU A 159 -19.88 -13.92 17.36
CA LEU A 159 -19.89 -13.99 18.83
C LEU A 159 -18.98 -15.11 19.35
N VAL A 160 -18.89 -16.23 18.63
CA VAL A 160 -17.95 -17.31 18.95
C VAL A 160 -16.50 -16.87 18.76
N LEU A 161 -16.19 -16.22 17.63
CA LEU A 161 -14.85 -15.68 17.36
C LEU A 161 -14.42 -14.61 18.39
N GLN A 162 -15.36 -13.88 18.97
CA GLN A 162 -15.13 -12.90 20.04
C GLN A 162 -15.04 -13.53 21.45
N GLY A 163 -15.26 -14.84 21.59
CA GLY A 163 -15.33 -15.51 22.88
C GLY A 163 -16.58 -15.17 23.71
N LYS A 164 -17.55 -14.45 23.15
CA LYS A 164 -18.83 -14.11 23.80
C LYS A 164 -19.82 -15.27 23.77
N ARG A 165 -19.56 -16.28 22.94
CA ARG A 165 -20.33 -17.52 22.84
C ARG A 165 -19.36 -18.68 22.67
N ASN A 166 -19.66 -19.84 23.26
CA ASN A 166 -18.77 -21.00 23.20
C ASN A 166 -18.88 -21.75 21.86
N THR A 167 -20.10 -21.93 21.34
CA THR A 167 -20.35 -22.69 20.10
C THR A 167 -21.59 -22.18 19.36
N VAL A 168 -21.67 -22.47 18.06
CA VAL A 168 -22.87 -22.36 17.23
C VAL A 168 -23.09 -23.69 16.50
N ASN A 169 -24.29 -24.26 16.62
CA ASN A 169 -24.63 -25.60 16.12
C ASN A 169 -23.64 -26.70 16.56
N GLY A 170 -23.06 -26.58 17.77
CA GLY A 170 -22.07 -27.54 18.29
C GLY A 170 -20.64 -27.34 17.77
N TYR A 171 -20.39 -26.27 17.01
CA TYR A 171 -19.09 -25.93 16.47
C TYR A 171 -18.51 -24.67 17.11
N ALA A 172 -17.21 -24.68 17.37
CA ALA A 172 -16.45 -23.48 17.75
C ALA A 172 -15.69 -22.94 16.53
N PHE A 173 -15.29 -21.66 16.59
CA PHE A 173 -14.56 -21.00 15.51
C PHE A 173 -13.40 -20.20 16.08
N ARG A 174 -12.27 -20.20 15.35
CA ARG A 174 -11.13 -19.31 15.61
C ARG A 174 -10.61 -18.74 14.30
N PHE A 175 -9.98 -17.57 14.33
CA PHE A 175 -9.23 -17.10 13.18
C PHE A 175 -8.04 -18.03 12.92
N GLU A 176 -7.75 -18.26 11.63
CA GLU A 176 -6.58 -19.04 11.23
C GLU A 176 -5.29 -18.32 11.66
N ASP A 177 -5.19 -17.02 11.36
CA ASP A 177 -4.17 -16.15 11.92
C ASP A 177 -4.63 -15.57 13.27
N LYS A 178 -3.88 -15.89 14.33
CA LYS A 178 -4.15 -15.44 15.70
C LYS A 178 -4.02 -13.93 15.86
N GLN A 179 -3.28 -13.23 14.99
CA GLN A 179 -3.14 -11.77 15.05
C GLN A 179 -4.41 -11.02 14.57
N LEU A 180 -5.34 -11.71 13.91
CA LEU A 180 -6.62 -11.14 13.45
C LEU A 180 -7.68 -11.01 14.55
N LEU A 181 -7.34 -11.43 15.78
CA LEU A 181 -8.17 -11.25 16.99
C LEU A 181 -8.36 -9.79 17.38
N GLU A 182 -7.53 -8.86 16.87
CA GLU A 182 -7.56 -7.48 17.36
C GLU A 182 -8.46 -6.56 16.54
N GLY A 183 -9.54 -6.16 17.22
CA GLY A 183 -10.33 -4.96 16.93
C GLY A 183 -10.84 -4.40 18.25
N LYS A 184 -10.02 -3.55 18.87
CA LYS A 184 -10.21 -2.78 20.12
C LYS A 184 -10.12 -3.58 21.44
N GLN A 185 -8.95 -3.49 22.09
CA GLN A 185 -8.94 -3.07 23.50
C GLN A 185 -9.10 -1.55 23.53
#